data_AF-A0A2V6QUX2-F1
#
_entry.id   AF-A0A2V6QUX2-F1
#
_cell.length_a   1.000
_cell.length_b   1.000
_cell.length_c   1.000
_cell.angle_alpha   90.00
_cell.angle_beta   90.00
_cell.angle_gamma   90.00
#
_symmetry.space_group_name_H-M   'P 1'
#
loop_
_entity.id
_entity.type
_entity.pdbx_description
1 polymer ?
#
loop_
_entity_poly.entity_id
_entity_poly.type
_entity_poly.pdbx_seq_one_letter_code
_entity_poly.pdbx_strand_id
1 'polypeptide(L)'
;MFIRGSSSSIWRATYILTHLMATPDGAAYALARRQYYASTSYNGEQSVAGFLPVSDGTVVVLASHAFTDQVTGFGGSMKRSIGSSIMARKMREIFEAGRKKVGS
;
A
#
# COMPACT_ATOMS: atom_id res chain seq x y z
N MET A 1 -31.83 -9.73 -6.59
CA MET A 1 -31.65 -10.87 -5.68
C MET A 1 -30.29 -10.72 -5.00
N PHE A 2 -30.32 -10.24 -3.76
CA PHE A 2 -29.14 -10.10 -2.89
C PHE A 2 -28.87 -11.46 -2.25
N ILE A 3 -27.69 -12.05 -2.44
CA ILE A 3 -27.31 -13.24 -1.69
C ILE A 3 -26.69 -12.80 -0.36
N ARG A 4 -27.49 -12.99 0.69
CA ARG A 4 -27.16 -12.81 2.10
C ARG A 4 -26.12 -13.84 2.52
N GLY A 5 -24.88 -13.39 2.72
CA GLY A 5 -23.85 -14.14 3.43
C GLY A 5 -24.18 -14.15 4.93
N SER A 6 -24.36 -15.35 5.48
CA SER A 6 -24.58 -15.63 6.90
C SER A 6 -23.54 -14.94 7.78
N SER A 7 -24.00 -14.23 8.80
CA SER A 7 -23.16 -13.63 9.83
C SER A 7 -22.60 -14.72 10.75
N SER A 8 -21.29 -14.93 10.69
CA SER A 8 -20.49 -15.50 11.77
C SER A 8 -19.16 -14.74 11.80
N SER A 9 -19.14 -13.60 12.49
CA SER A 9 -17.92 -12.84 12.77
C SER A 9 -17.07 -13.59 13.81
N ILE A 10 -16.41 -14.67 13.36
CA ILE A 10 -15.26 -15.24 14.05
C ILE A 10 -14.08 -14.34 13.72
N TRP A 11 -13.49 -13.74 14.74
CA TRP A 11 -12.26 -12.95 14.66
C TRP A 11 -11.15 -13.79 14.02
N ARG A 12 -10.96 -13.67 12.70
CA ARG A 12 -9.82 -14.28 12.02
C ARG A 12 -8.64 -13.33 12.19
N ALA A 13 -7.72 -13.71 13.08
CA ALA A 13 -6.44 -13.04 13.20
C ALA A 13 -5.75 -13.04 11.84
N THR A 14 -5.29 -11.85 11.40
CA THR A 14 -4.45 -11.75 10.22
C THR A 14 -3.00 -11.74 10.63
N TYR A 15 -2.26 -12.78 10.24
CA TYR A 15 -0.83 -12.86 10.53
C TYR A 15 -0.04 -12.30 9.36
N ILE A 16 0.91 -11.41 9.65
CA ILE A 16 1.71 -10.72 8.64
C ILE A 16 3.18 -10.84 9.03
N LEU A 17 3.99 -11.43 8.15
CA LEU A 17 5.44 -11.36 8.26
C LEU A 17 5.92 -10.13 7.50
N THR A 18 6.47 -9.15 8.22
CA THR A 18 6.98 -7.90 7.64
C THR A 18 8.50 -7.86 7.71
N HIS A 19 9.13 -7.71 6.55
CA HIS A 19 10.53 -7.30 6.44
C HIS A 19 10.55 -5.81 6.18
N LEU A 20 11.29 -5.07 7.02
CA LEU A 20 11.46 -3.63 6.90
C LEU A 20 12.96 -3.35 6.87
N MET A 21 13.40 -2.69 5.82
CA MET A 21 14.73 -2.10 5.72
C MET A 21 14.57 -0.60 5.71
N ALA A 22 15.32 0.08 6.57
CA ALA A 22 15.31 1.53 6.67
C ALA A 22 16.75 2.01 6.70
N THR A 23 17.12 2.84 5.74
CA THR A 23 18.51 3.24 5.48
C THR A 23 18.59 4.76 5.43
N PRO A 24 19.11 5.42 6.47
CA PRO A 24 19.46 6.83 6.40
C PRO A 24 20.71 7.02 5.52
N ASP A 25 20.76 8.10 4.77
CA ASP A 25 21.93 8.56 4.01
C ASP A 25 22.03 10.09 4.12
N GLY A 26 22.76 10.56 5.14
CA GLY A 26 22.78 11.98 5.50
C GLY A 26 21.38 12.51 5.82
N ALA A 27 20.95 13.53 5.08
CA ALA A 27 19.60 14.09 5.19
C ALA A 27 18.56 13.33 4.34
N ALA A 28 18.98 12.36 3.53
CA ALA A 28 18.09 11.47 2.80
C ALA A 28 17.72 10.23 3.61
N TYR A 29 16.59 9.61 3.26
CA TYR A 29 16.12 8.40 3.91
C TYR A 29 15.44 7.48 2.91
N ALA A 30 15.77 6.19 2.95
CA ALA A 30 15.12 5.16 2.16
C ALA A 30 14.46 4.11 3.05
N LEU A 31 13.27 3.66 2.65
CA LEU A 31 12.54 2.60 3.33
C LEU A 31 12.08 1.58 2.29
N ALA A 32 12.37 0.31 2.52
CA ALA A 32 11.84 -0.80 1.75
C ALA A 32 11.09 -1.73 2.69
N ARG A 33 9.86 -2.10 2.30
CA ARG A 33 9.00 -2.99 3.05
C ARG A 33 8.52 -4.13 2.16
N ARG A 34 8.57 -5.34 2.70
CA ARG A 34 7.96 -6.54 2.12
C ARG A 34 7.07 -7.19 3.16
N GLN A 35 5.80 -7.38 2.83
CA GLN A 35 4.83 -8.06 3.69
C GLN A 35 4.37 -9.35 3.03
N TYR A 36 4.29 -10.41 3.83
CA TYR A 36 3.65 -11.68 3.46
C TYR A 36 2.49 -11.91 4.41
N TYR A 37 1.26 -12.01 3.88
CA TYR A 37 0.09 -12.27 4.72
C TYR A 37 -0.16 -13.78 4.75
N ALA A 38 -0.06 -14.38 5.93
CA ALA A 38 -0.19 -15.82 6.11
C ALA A 38 -1.65 -16.31 6.20
N SER A 39 -2.63 -15.40 6.16
CA SER A 39 -4.05 -15.71 6.38
C SER A 39 -4.98 -14.87 5.49
N THR A 40 -5.89 -15.55 4.77
CA THR A 40 -7.15 -15.12 4.13
C THR A 40 -7.20 -13.77 3.36
N SER A 41 -6.08 -13.10 3.13
CA SER A 41 -5.99 -11.77 2.48
C SER A 41 -4.97 -11.79 1.34
N TYR A 42 -4.49 -10.62 0.90
CA TYR A 42 -3.47 -10.47 -0.14
C TYR A 42 -2.28 -11.44 0.04
N ASN A 43 -1.71 -11.96 -1.05
CA ASN A 43 -0.58 -12.90 -0.94
C ASN A 43 0.67 -12.19 -0.40
N GLY A 44 0.85 -10.92 -0.74
CA GLY A 44 1.92 -10.09 -0.21
C GLY A 44 1.86 -8.66 -0.72
N GLU A 45 2.66 -7.79 -0.12
CA GLU A 45 2.86 -6.40 -0.57
C GLU A 45 4.36 -6.10 -0.60
N GLN A 46 4.78 -5.29 -1.55
CA GLN A 46 6.08 -4.65 -1.54
C GLN A 46 5.91 -3.15 -1.71
N SER A 47 6.58 -2.38 -0.86
CA SER A 47 6.63 -0.94 -0.97
C SER A 47 8.04 -0.40 -0.76
N VAL A 48 8.39 0.65 -1.49
CA VAL A 48 9.63 1.38 -1.37
C VAL A 48 9.30 2.86 -1.29
N ALA A 49 9.82 3.53 -0.26
CA ALA A 49 9.70 4.96 -0.07
C ALA A 49 11.08 5.61 -0.02
N GLY A 50 11.17 6.83 -0.57
CA GLY A 50 12.37 7.66 -0.53
C GLY A 50 12.02 9.07 -0.09
N PHE A 51 12.87 9.64 0.76
CA PHE A 51 12.80 11.00 1.24
C PHE A 51 14.10 11.67 0.82
N LEU A 52 14.04 12.49 -0.24
CA LEU A 52 15.21 13.13 -0.82
C LEU A 52 15.19 14.63 -0.51
N PRO A 53 16.17 15.15 0.25
CA PRO A 53 16.25 16.59 0.51
C PRO A 53 16.54 17.34 -0.80
N VAL A 54 15.83 18.45 -0.98
CA VAL A 54 16.04 19.41 -2.06
C VAL A 54 16.13 20.81 -1.46
N SER A 55 16.55 21.80 -2.25
CA SER A 55 16.79 23.16 -1.76
C SER A 55 15.60 23.80 -1.03
N ASP A 56 14.37 23.42 -1.42
CA ASP A 56 13.11 23.97 -0.89
C ASP A 56 12.26 22.91 -0.17
N GLY A 57 12.90 21.90 0.43
CA GLY A 57 12.21 20.89 1.25
C GLY A 57 12.61 19.46 0.93
N THR A 58 11.63 18.57 0.77
CA THR A 58 11.88 17.13 0.58
C THR A 58 10.96 16.55 -0.47
N VAL A 59 11.53 15.88 -1.46
CA VAL A 59 10.79 15.06 -2.40
C VAL A 59 10.52 13.71 -1.74
N VAL A 60 9.25 13.37 -1.60
CA VAL A 60 8.81 12.06 -1.09
C VAL A 60 8.31 11.22 -2.24
N VAL A 61 8.91 10.06 -2.43
CA VAL A 61 8.51 9.07 -3.43
C VAL A 61 7.99 7.83 -2.71
N LEU A 62 6.89 7.26 -3.18
CA LEU A 62 6.37 5.97 -2.73
C LEU A 62 5.98 5.14 -3.95
N ALA A 63 6.54 3.94 -4.05
CA ALA A 63 6.13 2.92 -4.99
C ALA A 63 5.64 1.71 -4.21
N SER A 64 4.43 1.23 -4.50
CA SER A 64 3.85 0.07 -3.82
C SER A 64 3.22 -0.87 -4.83
N HIS A 65 3.34 -2.17 -4.59
CA HIS A 65 2.77 -3.23 -5.39
C HIS A 65 2.19 -4.33 -4.49
N ALA A 66 0.90 -4.60 -4.65
CA ALA A 66 0.21 -5.69 -3.97
C ALA A 66 0.13 -6.92 -4.88
N PHE A 67 0.50 -8.08 -4.34
CA PHE A 67 0.39 -9.38 -5.00
C PHE A 67 -0.84 -10.09 -4.46
N THR A 68 -1.77 -10.45 -5.34
CA THR A 68 -2.99 -11.17 -4.95
C THR A 68 -3.50 -12.05 -6.08
N ASP A 69 -3.96 -13.24 -5.71
CA ASP A 69 -4.62 -14.18 -6.60
C ASP A 69 -6.10 -13.82 -6.82
N GLN A 70 -6.69 -12.92 -6.01
CA GLN A 70 -8.09 -12.49 -6.14
C GLN A 70 -8.40 -11.73 -7.45
N VAL A 71 -7.34 -11.29 -8.15
CA VAL A 71 -7.43 -10.66 -9.47
C VAL A 71 -7.03 -11.62 -10.60
N THR A 72 -6.84 -12.91 -10.31
CA THR A 72 -6.66 -13.96 -11.32
C THR A 72 -8.02 -14.50 -11.75
N GLY A 73 -8.18 -14.83 -13.04
CA GLY A 73 -9.44 -15.31 -13.62
C GLY A 73 -10.26 -14.27 -14.40
N PHE A 74 -11.51 -14.60 -14.70
CA PHE A 74 -12.38 -13.79 -15.57
C PHE A 74 -12.60 -12.38 -14.99
N GLY A 75 -12.38 -11.36 -15.83
CA GLY A 75 -12.45 -9.95 -15.42
C GLY A 75 -11.27 -9.45 -14.58
N GLY A 76 -10.19 -10.24 -14.43
CA GLY A 76 -9.00 -9.86 -13.65
C GLY A 76 -8.33 -8.57 -14.11
N SER A 77 -8.26 -8.31 -15.42
CA SER A 77 -7.72 -7.07 -15.98
C SER A 77 -8.54 -5.84 -15.57
N MET A 78 -9.87 -5.94 -15.62
CA MET A 78 -10.78 -4.88 -15.19
C MET A 78 -10.67 -4.61 -13.69
N LYS A 79 -10.62 -5.67 -12.86
CA LYS A 79 -10.40 -5.54 -11.41
C LYS A 79 -9.07 -4.83 -11.09
N ARG A 80 -7.99 -5.19 -11.78
CA ARG A 80 -6.68 -4.51 -11.64
C ARG A 80 -6.74 -3.05 -12.06
N SER A 81 -7.41 -2.73 -13.18
CA SER A 81 -7.56 -1.35 -13.65
C SER A 81 -8.32 -0.47 -12.66
N ILE A 82 -9.46 -0.96 -12.16
CA ILE A 82 -10.27 -0.25 -11.16
C ILE A 82 -9.47 -0.08 -9.86
N GLY A 83 -8.84 -1.17 -9.38
CA GLY A 83 -8.00 -1.13 -8.18
C GLY A 83 -6.86 -0.11 -8.30
N SER A 84 -6.16 -0.09 -9.42
CA SER A 84 -5.07 0.86 -9.69
C SER A 84 -5.55 2.31 -9.68
N SER A 85 -6.70 2.60 -10.28
CA SER A 85 -7.28 3.95 -10.28
C SER A 85 -7.67 4.41 -8.88
N ILE A 86 -8.30 3.54 -8.08
CA ILE A 86 -8.65 3.83 -6.69
C ILE A 86 -7.39 4.07 -5.84
N MET A 87 -6.35 3.24 -6.01
CA MET A 87 -5.08 3.42 -5.30
C MET A 87 -4.40 4.73 -5.67
N ALA A 88 -4.33 5.07 -6.95
CA ALA A 88 -3.76 6.34 -7.40
C ALA A 88 -4.47 7.54 -6.76
N ARG A 89 -5.81 7.52 -6.71
CA ARG A 89 -6.60 8.59 -6.08
C ARG A 89 -6.30 8.70 -4.58
N LYS A 90 -6.34 7.58 -3.85
CA LYS A 90 -6.07 7.57 -2.40
C LYS A 90 -4.65 8.00 -2.07
N MET A 91 -3.65 7.55 -2.84
CA MET A 91 -2.26 7.96 -2.64
C MET A 91 -2.14 9.48 -2.79
N ARG A 92 -2.76 10.05 -3.83
CA ARG A 92 -2.79 11.51 -4.02
C ARG A 92 -3.41 12.24 -2.83
N GLU A 93 -4.56 11.77 -2.32
CA GLU A 93 -5.22 12.34 -1.13
C GLU A 93 -4.29 12.32 0.10
N ILE A 94 -3.57 11.21 0.33
CA ILE A 94 -2.62 11.07 1.44
C ILE A 94 -1.44 12.04 1.28
N PHE A 95 -0.85 12.11 0.09
CA PHE A 95 0.28 13.02 -0.18
C PHE A 95 -0.12 14.50 -0.06
N GLU A 96 -1.30 14.87 -0.56
CA GLU A 96 -1.83 16.23 -0.43
C GLU A 96 -2.10 16.58 1.05
N ALA A 97 -2.69 15.66 1.82
CA ALA A 97 -2.90 15.85 3.25
C ALA A 97 -1.58 15.98 4.02
N GLY A 98 -0.58 15.17 3.67
CA GLY A 98 0.78 15.26 4.22
C GLY A 98 1.43 16.62 3.93
N ARG A 99 1.35 17.08 2.67
CA ARG A 99 1.89 18.39 2.28
C ARG A 99 1.25 19.54 3.07
N LYS A 100 -0.06 19.52 3.27
CA LYS A 100 -0.77 20.55 4.05
C LYS A 100 -0.32 20.59 5.50
N LYS A 101 -0.02 19.43 6.11
CA LYS A 101 0.42 19.33 7.51
C LYS A 101 1.87 19.76 7.74
N VAL A 102 2.72 19.62 6.73
CA VAL A 102 4.13 20.03 6.82
C VAL A 102 4.31 21.51 6.47
N GLY A 103 3.42 22.08 5.64
CA GLY A 103 3.42 23.50 5.28
C GLY A 103 2.55 24.40 6.18
N SER A 104 1.97 23.86 7.26
CA SER A 104 1.21 24.59 8.29
C SER A 104 2.02 24.70 9.58
#